data_AF-A0A1F8UJJ5-F1
#
_entry.id   AF-A0A1F8UJJ5-F1
#
_cell.length_a   1.000
_cell.length_b   1.000
_cell.length_c   1.000
_cell.angle_alpha   90.00
_cell.angle_beta   90.00
_cell.angle_gamma   90.00
#
_symmetry.space_group_name_H-M   'P 1'
#
loop_
_entity.id
_entity.type
_entity.pdbx_description
1 polymer ?
#
loop_
_entity_poly.entity_id
_entity_poly.type
_entity_poly.pdbx_seq_one_letter_code
_entity_poly.pdbx_strand_id
1 'polypeptide(L)'
;SPFGIALAHNGNLTNSEELKDELFRTARRHVNTNSDSEALLNAFAHELDIHADMHVNPDHIFGAVTNLHRKIRGGYAVVALVIGHGLVAFRDPNGIRPLVMGKRETALGTEYMVASDSVALDADGFTVLRDVAPGEAVYITEDGELFSQQCAENPSYAPCIFEYVYFARPDSTIDNVSVYASRVAMGKKLGEKIKKEWAHLDIDVVIPIPETSNDAALQIAHELGLPYRQGYVKNRYIGRTFIMPGQGERKKSVKRKLNAIWQEFKGKNVLLVDDSIVRGTTSEQIIDMAREAGAKKVYFASAAPEIRFPNVYGIDMPSANELIAHGHDVDSICKIIGADGLIFQSLEDLVDAVRSQNPELKRFETSVFDGVYVTNDIDQAYLNRLDAQRNEASKRRKEAELSASLDLHNEGN
;
A
#
# COMPACT_ATOMS: atom_id res chain seq x y z
N SER A 1 5.93 31.61 -2.02
CA SER A 1 6.56 31.43 -0.70
C SER A 1 7.87 32.19 -0.71
N PRO A 2 8.20 33.00 0.30
CA PRO A 2 9.54 33.60 0.42
C PRO A 2 10.60 32.53 0.65
N PHE A 3 10.21 31.41 1.28
CA PHE A 3 11.07 30.25 1.46
C PHE A 3 10.99 29.33 0.24
N GLY A 4 12.15 28.93 -0.30
CA GLY A 4 12.24 27.86 -1.27
C GLY A 4 12.02 26.52 -0.57
N ILE A 5 10.93 25.82 -0.92
CA ILE A 5 10.53 24.57 -0.28
C ILE A 5 10.32 23.49 -1.34
N ALA A 6 10.88 22.31 -1.11
CA ALA A 6 10.57 21.08 -1.84
C ALA A 6 9.96 20.07 -0.87
N LEU A 7 8.98 19.28 -1.32
CA LEU A 7 8.27 18.32 -0.49
C LEU A 7 7.98 17.04 -1.27
N ALA A 8 8.21 15.90 -0.62
CA ALA A 8 7.77 14.59 -1.05
C ALA A 8 6.81 13.99 -0.02
N HIS A 9 5.80 13.28 -0.51
CA HIS A 9 4.67 12.81 0.27
C HIS A 9 4.29 11.39 -0.19
N ASN A 10 4.19 10.48 0.77
CA ASN A 10 3.54 9.19 0.59
C ASN A 10 2.24 9.20 1.39
N GLY A 11 1.10 9.06 0.72
CA GLY A 11 -0.21 9.15 1.35
C GLY A 11 -1.30 9.67 0.43
N ASN A 12 -2.42 10.03 1.02
CA ASN A 12 -3.49 10.75 0.34
C ASN A 12 -4.25 11.65 1.31
N LEU A 13 -4.49 12.91 0.92
CA LEU A 13 -5.35 13.84 1.66
C LEU A 13 -6.82 13.65 1.28
N THR A 14 -7.64 13.30 2.26
CA THR A 14 -9.08 13.07 2.09
C THR A 14 -9.84 14.37 1.86
N ASN A 15 -9.28 15.50 2.27
CA ASN A 15 -9.86 16.83 2.08
C ASN A 15 -9.07 17.73 1.11
N SER A 16 -8.37 17.14 0.14
CA SER A 16 -7.55 17.87 -0.84
C SER A 16 -8.32 18.97 -1.59
N GLU A 17 -9.57 18.73 -1.98
CA GLU A 17 -10.40 19.74 -2.68
C GLU A 17 -10.71 20.95 -1.79
N GLU A 18 -11.11 20.71 -0.53
CA GLU A 18 -11.33 21.76 0.47
C GLU A 18 -10.07 22.58 0.70
N LEU A 19 -8.91 21.90 0.83
CA LEU A 19 -7.62 22.54 1.04
C LEU A 19 -7.21 23.43 -0.14
N LYS A 20 -7.43 22.97 -1.39
CA LYS A 20 -7.16 23.76 -2.60
C LYS A 20 -8.02 25.01 -2.64
N ASP A 21 -9.30 24.89 -2.30
CA ASP A 21 -10.22 26.02 -2.22
C ASP A 21 -9.82 27.03 -1.13
N GLU A 22 -9.40 26.57 0.04
CA GLU A 22 -8.87 27.43 1.11
C GLU A 22 -7.63 28.18 0.61
N LEU A 23 -6.63 27.47 0.10
CA LEU A 23 -5.39 28.04 -0.43
C LEU A 23 -5.62 29.10 -1.50
N PHE A 24 -6.58 28.87 -2.39
CA PHE A 24 -6.94 29.83 -3.43
C PHE A 24 -7.56 31.10 -2.84
N ARG A 25 -8.50 30.96 -1.88
CA ARG A 25 -9.25 32.09 -1.33
C ARG A 25 -8.48 32.91 -0.30
N THR A 26 -7.73 32.26 0.59
CA THR A 26 -7.06 32.92 1.72
C THR A 26 -5.62 33.28 1.38
N ALA A 27 -4.87 32.34 0.81
CA ALA A 27 -3.44 32.51 0.53
C ALA A 27 -3.15 33.02 -0.91
N ARG A 28 -4.17 33.05 -1.78
CA ARG A 28 -4.02 33.37 -3.22
C ARG A 28 -2.98 32.47 -3.90
N ARG A 29 -2.89 31.22 -3.47
CA ARG A 29 -1.97 30.20 -4.02
C ARG A 29 -2.73 29.33 -5.00
N HIS A 30 -2.24 29.28 -6.23
CA HIS A 30 -2.76 28.39 -7.25
C HIS A 30 -2.06 27.03 -7.15
N VAL A 31 -2.84 25.94 -7.14
CA VAL A 31 -2.35 24.57 -7.23
C VAL A 31 -2.54 24.11 -8.67
N ASN A 32 -1.43 23.85 -9.36
CA ASN A 32 -1.39 23.68 -10.81
C ASN A 32 -1.69 22.25 -11.27
N THR A 33 -1.60 21.27 -10.37
CA THR A 33 -1.83 19.85 -10.65
C THR A 33 -3.01 19.29 -9.85
N ASN A 34 -3.40 18.07 -10.21
CA ASN A 34 -4.38 17.31 -9.44
C ASN A 34 -3.77 16.57 -8.24
N SER A 35 -2.45 16.64 -8.04
CA SER A 35 -1.79 16.01 -6.89
C SER A 35 -2.15 16.73 -5.60
N ASP A 36 -2.57 15.97 -4.61
CA ASP A 36 -2.74 16.42 -3.24
C ASP A 36 -1.40 16.76 -2.56
N SER A 37 -0.28 16.18 -2.99
CA SER A 37 1.07 16.56 -2.56
C SER A 37 1.39 18.02 -2.86
N GLU A 38 0.92 18.57 -3.99
CA GLU A 38 1.11 19.99 -4.31
C GLU A 38 0.24 20.90 -3.42
N ALA A 39 -0.97 20.46 -3.09
CA ALA A 39 -1.82 21.14 -2.12
C ALA A 39 -1.17 21.14 -0.74
N LEU A 40 -0.63 19.99 -0.30
CA LEU A 40 0.10 19.83 0.95
C LEU A 40 1.34 20.72 1.03
N LEU A 41 2.15 20.76 -0.03
CA LEU A 41 3.29 21.67 -0.16
C LEU A 41 2.86 23.13 0.00
N ASN A 42 1.81 23.55 -0.69
CA ASN A 42 1.34 24.93 -0.62
C ASN A 42 0.74 25.29 0.75
N ALA A 43 0.07 24.34 1.41
CA ALA A 43 -0.43 24.50 2.76
C ALA A 43 0.70 24.64 3.78
N PHE A 44 1.69 23.75 3.74
CA PHE A 44 2.87 23.86 4.59
C PHE A 44 3.63 25.16 4.35
N ALA A 45 3.84 25.54 3.09
CA ALA A 45 4.48 26.78 2.71
C ALA A 45 3.68 28.04 3.08
N HIS A 46 2.36 27.93 3.29
CA HIS A 46 1.54 29.02 3.77
C HIS A 46 1.61 29.15 5.29
N GLU A 47 1.54 28.02 6.02
CA GLU A 47 1.68 28.03 7.48
C GLU A 47 3.06 28.54 7.90
N LEU A 48 4.13 28.15 7.19
CA LEU A 48 5.47 28.62 7.50
C LEU A 48 5.63 30.14 7.28
N ASP A 49 4.95 30.68 6.26
CA ASP A 49 4.92 32.12 5.91
C ASP A 49 4.14 32.95 6.96
N ILE A 50 3.24 32.33 7.71
CA ILE A 50 2.51 33.00 8.82
C ILE A 50 3.38 33.07 10.07
N HIS A 51 4.16 32.02 10.34
CA HIS A 51 4.89 31.87 11.60
C HIS A 51 6.31 32.43 11.58
N ALA A 52 6.90 32.66 10.41
CA ALA A 52 8.30 33.07 10.31
C ALA A 52 8.46 34.44 9.63
N ASP A 53 9.26 35.30 10.25
CA ASP A 53 10.03 36.32 9.53
C ASP A 53 11.07 35.61 8.61
N MET A 54 11.96 36.33 7.92
CA MET A 54 13.01 35.71 7.07
C MET A 54 13.96 34.73 7.80
N HIS A 55 13.86 34.57 9.13
CA HIS A 55 14.61 33.58 9.91
C HIS A 55 13.66 32.52 10.49
N VAL A 56 13.78 31.27 10.03
CA VAL A 56 13.01 30.15 10.57
C VAL A 56 13.78 29.49 11.70
N ASN A 57 13.13 29.28 12.85
CA ASN A 57 13.64 28.50 13.97
C ASN A 57 12.80 27.22 14.16
N PRO A 58 13.20 26.26 15.03
CA PRO A 58 12.44 25.04 15.25
C PRO A 58 10.97 25.28 15.66
N ASP A 59 10.69 26.28 16.50
CA ASP A 59 9.32 26.60 16.96
C ASP A 59 8.42 27.03 15.80
N HIS A 60 8.94 27.78 14.82
CA HIS A 60 8.20 28.16 13.61
C HIS A 60 7.87 26.94 12.74
N ILE A 61 8.81 26.01 12.56
CA ILE A 61 8.58 24.75 11.81
C ILE A 61 7.49 23.93 12.50
N PHE A 62 7.64 23.69 13.81
CA PHE A 62 6.69 22.87 14.55
C PHE A 62 5.32 23.53 14.70
N GLY A 63 5.27 24.86 14.82
CA GLY A 63 4.03 25.64 14.77
C GLY A 63 3.31 25.49 13.43
N ALA A 64 4.06 25.53 12.32
CA ALA A 64 3.51 25.33 10.99
C ALA A 64 2.94 23.91 10.80
N VAL A 65 3.68 22.87 11.23
CA VAL A 65 3.20 21.47 11.17
C VAL A 65 1.98 21.26 12.08
N THR A 66 1.97 21.86 13.28
CA THR A 66 0.84 21.79 14.21
C THR A 66 -0.44 22.35 13.60
N ASN A 67 -0.36 23.52 12.96
CA ASN A 67 -1.51 24.08 12.28
C ASN A 67 -1.91 23.27 11.05
N LEU A 68 -0.93 22.73 10.32
CA LEU A 68 -1.19 21.88 9.18
C LEU A 68 -2.00 20.64 9.58
N HIS A 69 -1.62 19.94 10.66
CA HIS A 69 -2.35 18.79 11.19
C HIS A 69 -3.81 19.10 11.57
N ARG A 70 -4.13 20.35 11.93
CA ARG A 70 -5.51 20.78 12.21
C ARG A 70 -6.34 20.98 10.94
N LYS A 71 -5.70 21.28 9.81
CA LYS A 71 -6.35 21.58 8.53
C LYS A 71 -6.47 20.37 7.63
N ILE A 72 -5.42 19.55 7.54
CA ILE A 72 -5.37 18.42 6.62
C ILE A 72 -5.86 17.14 7.28
N ARG A 73 -6.53 16.30 6.49
CA ARG A 73 -7.04 14.99 6.90
C ARG A 73 -6.60 13.93 5.88
N GLY A 74 -6.33 12.73 6.36
CA GLY A 74 -5.85 11.62 5.53
C GLY A 74 -4.74 10.84 6.20
N GLY A 75 -4.03 10.03 5.39
CA GLY A 75 -2.80 9.36 5.78
C GLY A 75 -1.65 9.98 5.02
N TYR A 76 -0.54 10.30 5.70
CA TYR A 76 0.60 10.97 5.08
C TYR A 76 1.90 10.77 5.87
N ALA A 77 2.95 10.44 5.14
CA ALA A 77 4.34 10.52 5.59
C ALA A 77 5.05 11.52 4.67
N VAL A 78 5.65 12.54 5.26
CA VAL A 78 6.17 13.70 4.53
C VAL A 78 7.63 13.92 4.85
N VAL A 79 8.40 14.28 3.83
CA VAL A 79 9.72 14.89 3.96
C VAL A 79 9.77 16.17 3.12
N ALA A 80 10.34 17.23 3.67
CA ALA A 80 10.49 18.51 3.02
C ALA A 80 11.88 19.10 3.28
N LEU A 81 12.36 19.88 2.32
CA LEU A 81 13.57 20.69 2.44
C LEU A 81 13.19 22.15 2.39
N VAL A 82 13.72 22.95 3.31
CA VAL A 82 13.56 24.40 3.36
C VAL A 82 14.94 25.03 3.15
N ILE A 83 15.13 25.76 2.04
CA ILE A 83 16.42 26.37 1.67
C ILE A 83 16.94 27.26 2.80
N GLY A 84 18.21 27.10 3.18
CA GLY A 84 18.89 27.89 4.19
C GLY A 84 18.52 27.54 5.63
N HIS A 85 17.84 26.40 5.83
CA HIS A 85 17.30 26.00 7.13
C HIS A 85 17.53 24.51 7.41
N GLY A 86 16.94 23.61 6.61
CA GLY A 86 17.15 22.18 6.79
C GLY A 86 16.02 21.26 6.29
N LEU A 87 16.04 20.04 6.81
CA LEU A 87 15.08 18.98 6.51
C LEU A 87 13.99 18.91 7.57
N VAL A 88 12.74 18.81 7.13
CA VAL A 88 11.57 18.57 7.98
C VAL A 88 10.94 17.25 7.57
N ALA A 89 10.58 16.41 8.53
CA ALA A 89 9.80 15.21 8.29
C ALA A 89 8.66 15.10 9.29
N PHE A 90 7.47 14.70 8.86
CA PHE A 90 6.33 14.55 9.76
C PHE A 90 5.36 13.47 9.29
N ARG A 91 4.62 12.90 10.25
CA ARG A 91 3.72 11.77 10.05
C ARG A 91 2.30 12.13 10.47
N ASP A 92 1.29 11.57 9.80
CA ASP A 92 -0.11 11.83 10.14
C ASP A 92 -0.45 11.47 11.60
N PRO A 93 -1.44 12.14 12.22
CA PRO A 93 -1.82 11.93 13.62
C PRO A 93 -2.25 10.50 13.98
N ASN A 94 -2.58 9.67 12.97
CA ASN A 94 -2.99 8.28 13.16
C ASN A 94 -1.85 7.29 12.85
N GLY A 95 -0.68 7.77 12.43
CA GLY A 95 0.45 6.93 12.06
C GLY A 95 0.16 5.98 10.89
N ILE A 96 -0.75 6.34 9.98
CA ILE A 96 -1.25 5.42 8.93
C ILE A 96 -0.14 5.07 7.94
N ARG A 97 0.65 6.05 7.49
CA ARG A 97 1.75 5.84 6.53
C ARG A 97 3.08 5.65 7.26
N PRO A 98 3.94 4.69 6.85
CA PRO A 98 5.19 4.42 7.54
C PRO A 98 6.21 5.54 7.30
N LEU A 99 6.97 5.88 8.35
CA LEU A 99 8.07 6.84 8.29
C LEU A 99 9.07 6.52 9.40
N VAL A 100 10.30 6.19 9.02
CA VAL A 100 11.38 5.83 9.93
C VAL A 100 12.56 6.79 9.79
N MET A 101 13.26 7.05 10.89
CA MET A 101 14.47 7.86 10.91
C MET A 101 15.68 7.03 11.35
N GLY A 102 16.84 7.34 10.77
CA GLY A 102 18.12 6.75 11.10
C GLY A 102 19.23 7.80 11.16
N LYS A 103 20.38 7.38 11.68
CA LYS A 103 21.60 8.21 11.73
C LYS A 103 22.85 7.46 11.33
N ARG A 104 23.87 8.19 10.93
CA ARG A 104 25.20 7.67 10.63
C ARG A 104 26.25 8.62 11.18
N GLU A 105 27.22 8.09 11.93
CA GLU A 105 28.34 8.89 12.43
C GLU A 105 29.43 8.96 11.34
N THR A 106 29.90 10.16 11.02
CA THR A 106 30.98 10.40 10.04
C THR A 106 32.07 11.28 10.63
N ALA A 107 33.19 11.44 9.90
CA ALA A 107 34.25 12.37 10.29
C ALA A 107 33.82 13.85 10.26
N LEU A 108 32.73 14.18 9.57
CA LEU A 108 32.19 15.54 9.45
C LEU A 108 31.06 15.82 10.46
N GLY A 109 30.59 14.80 11.19
CA GLY A 109 29.47 14.90 12.12
C GLY A 109 28.46 13.78 11.92
N THR A 110 27.35 13.86 12.67
CA THR A 110 26.23 12.94 12.55
C THR A 110 25.36 13.32 11.35
N GLU A 111 25.14 12.37 10.45
CA GLU A 111 24.18 12.51 9.36
C GLU A 111 22.85 11.85 9.75
N TYR A 112 21.75 12.39 9.23
CA TYR A 112 20.41 11.86 9.46
C TYR A 112 19.71 11.55 8.14
N MET A 113 18.84 10.54 8.17
CA MET A 113 18.03 10.14 7.04
C MET A 113 16.63 9.75 7.52
N VAL A 114 15.63 10.05 6.70
CA VAL A 114 14.26 9.54 6.88
C VAL A 114 13.85 8.77 5.64
N ALA A 115 13.04 7.74 5.81
CA ALA A 115 12.54 6.91 4.72
C ALA A 115 11.17 6.34 5.07
N SER A 116 10.37 5.97 4.05
CA SER A 116 9.14 5.20 4.28
C SER A 116 9.43 3.80 4.84
N ASP A 117 10.63 3.27 4.58
CA ASP A 117 10.98 1.90 4.89
C ASP A 117 12.43 1.80 5.40
N SER A 118 12.63 1.08 6.51
CA SER A 118 13.92 0.83 7.17
C SER A 118 15.01 0.28 6.25
N VAL A 119 14.62 -0.50 5.24
CA VAL A 119 15.59 -1.09 4.28
C VAL A 119 16.38 -0.05 3.49
N ALA A 120 15.85 1.18 3.35
CA ALA A 120 16.60 2.27 2.74
C ALA A 120 17.75 2.75 3.65
N LEU A 121 17.52 2.80 4.96
CA LEU A 121 18.54 3.14 5.94
C LEU A 121 19.66 2.08 5.94
N ASP A 122 19.27 0.80 5.96
CA ASP A 122 20.22 -0.32 5.96
C ASP A 122 21.08 -0.34 4.69
N ALA A 123 20.48 -0.11 3.52
CA ALA A 123 21.18 -0.09 2.24
C ALA A 123 22.25 1.00 2.17
N ASP A 124 22.03 2.13 2.84
CA ASP A 124 22.93 3.28 2.87
C ASP A 124 23.83 3.32 4.14
N GLY A 125 23.79 2.27 4.98
CA GLY A 125 24.64 2.16 6.17
C GLY A 125 24.25 3.09 7.32
N PHE A 126 23.00 3.53 7.37
CA PHE A 126 22.43 4.26 8.50
C PHE A 126 21.94 3.27 9.56
N THR A 127 22.18 3.58 10.83
CA THR A 127 21.58 2.85 11.95
C THR A 127 20.17 3.40 12.20
N VAL A 128 19.18 2.51 12.24
CA VAL A 128 17.80 2.87 12.59
C VAL A 128 17.76 3.48 13.99
N LEU A 129 17.13 4.64 14.13
CA LEU A 129 16.89 5.28 15.43
C LEU A 129 15.54 4.88 15.99
N ARG A 130 14.46 5.16 15.24
CA ARG A 130 13.07 4.84 15.58
C ARG A 130 12.16 5.22 14.41
N ASP A 131 10.93 4.72 14.43
CA ASP A 131 9.83 5.31 13.67
C ASP A 131 9.57 6.76 14.12
N VAL A 132 9.17 7.62 13.17
CA VAL A 132 8.56 8.91 13.47
C VAL A 132 7.17 8.64 14.04
N ALA A 133 6.88 9.16 15.23
CA ALA A 133 5.66 8.86 15.95
C ALA A 133 4.43 9.51 15.28
N PRO A 134 3.21 9.02 15.51
CA PRO A 134 1.99 9.64 15.00
C PRO A 134 1.90 11.12 15.42
N GLY A 135 1.69 12.01 14.44
CA GLY A 135 1.62 13.46 14.64
C GLY A 135 2.93 14.16 14.99
N GLU A 136 4.04 13.42 15.06
CA GLU A 136 5.36 13.98 15.34
C GLU A 136 5.94 14.66 14.11
N ALA A 137 6.65 15.76 14.35
CA ALA A 137 7.56 16.37 13.42
C ALA A 137 9.01 16.22 13.89
N VAL A 138 9.91 16.06 12.92
CA VAL A 138 11.36 16.03 13.07
C VAL A 138 11.92 17.14 12.21
N TYR A 139 12.88 17.90 12.75
CA TYR A 139 13.57 18.97 12.05
C TYR A 139 15.08 18.78 12.23
N ILE A 140 15.82 18.75 11.13
CA ILE A 140 17.29 18.61 11.10
C ILE A 140 17.85 19.85 10.41
N THR A 141 18.64 20.65 11.12
CA THR A 141 19.23 21.88 10.59
C THR A 141 20.34 21.59 9.57
N GLU A 142 20.72 22.59 8.77
CA GLU A 142 21.89 22.49 7.87
C GLU A 142 23.20 22.19 8.62
N ASP A 143 23.30 22.58 9.90
CA ASP A 143 24.44 22.29 10.77
C ASP A 143 24.39 20.88 11.41
N GLY A 144 23.33 20.11 11.15
CA GLY A 144 23.17 18.73 11.63
C GLY A 144 22.56 18.60 13.02
N GLU A 145 21.91 19.64 13.56
CA GLU A 145 21.19 19.55 14.83
C GLU A 145 19.80 18.92 14.64
N LEU A 146 19.47 17.91 15.45
CA LEU A 146 18.19 17.21 15.43
C LEU A 146 17.23 17.76 16.50
N PHE A 147 16.06 18.20 16.05
CA PHE A 147 14.92 18.58 16.87
C PHE A 147 13.72 17.69 16.58
N SER A 148 12.85 17.47 17.57
CA SER A 148 11.58 16.78 17.36
C SER A 148 10.51 17.26 18.34
N GLN A 149 9.26 17.32 17.87
CA GLN A 149 8.12 17.79 18.64
C GLN A 149 6.83 17.05 18.24
N GLN A 150 5.98 16.77 19.23
CA GLN A 150 4.61 16.34 18.97
C GLN A 150 3.77 17.52 18.48
N CYS A 151 3.23 17.42 17.27
CA CYS A 151 2.49 18.49 16.59
C CYS A 151 1.00 18.20 16.43
N ALA A 152 0.50 17.03 16.87
CA ALA A 152 -0.90 16.67 16.83
C ALA A 152 -1.53 16.57 18.23
N GLU A 153 -2.82 16.90 18.30
CA GLU A 153 -3.64 16.65 19.47
C GLU A 153 -4.20 15.22 19.41
N ASN A 154 -4.09 14.47 20.53
CA ASN A 154 -4.56 13.08 20.64
C ASN A 154 -4.01 12.13 19.55
N PRO A 155 -2.68 12.07 19.37
CA PRO A 155 -2.08 11.14 18.40
C PRO A 155 -2.45 9.69 18.75
N SER A 156 -2.67 8.87 17.74
CA SER A 156 -3.03 7.46 17.91
C SER A 156 -2.29 6.58 16.92
N TYR A 157 -2.11 5.30 17.27
CA TYR A 157 -1.55 4.32 16.36
C TYR A 157 -2.68 3.56 15.65
N ALA A 158 -2.77 3.76 14.34
CA ALA A 158 -3.54 2.95 13.41
C ALA A 158 -2.70 2.75 12.13
N PRO A 159 -1.56 2.04 12.20
CA PRO A 159 -0.72 1.81 11.02
C PRO A 159 -1.49 1.03 9.96
N CYS A 160 -1.16 1.29 8.69
CA CYS A 160 -1.79 0.60 7.58
C CYS A 160 -1.49 -0.89 7.62
N ILE A 161 -2.53 -1.70 7.80
CA ILE A 161 -2.33 -3.16 7.89
C ILE A 161 -1.87 -3.76 6.54
N PHE A 162 -2.18 -3.07 5.44
CA PHE A 162 -1.87 -3.53 4.08
C PHE A 162 -0.37 -3.46 3.74
N GLU A 163 0.40 -2.63 4.47
CA GLU A 163 1.86 -2.63 4.42
C GLU A 163 2.43 -4.01 4.79
N TYR A 164 1.92 -4.58 5.89
CA TYR A 164 2.34 -5.90 6.37
C TYR A 164 1.88 -7.04 5.46
N VAL A 165 0.68 -6.94 4.88
CA VAL A 165 0.13 -7.94 3.96
C VAL A 165 0.99 -8.07 2.71
N TYR A 166 1.25 -6.95 2.03
CA TYR A 166 1.84 -6.99 0.68
C TYR A 166 2.80 -5.84 0.36
N PHE A 167 2.49 -4.61 0.76
CA PHE A 167 3.11 -3.43 0.15
C PHE A 167 4.57 -3.20 0.58
N ALA A 168 4.86 -3.36 1.88
CA ALA A 168 6.21 -3.21 2.41
C ALA A 168 7.10 -4.39 2.02
N ARG A 169 8.41 -4.17 2.02
CA ARG A 169 9.36 -5.26 1.84
C ARG A 169 9.39 -6.16 3.09
N PRO A 170 9.69 -7.46 2.95
CA PRO A 170 9.70 -8.38 4.09
C PRO A 170 10.85 -8.10 5.07
N ASP A 171 11.97 -7.56 4.60
CA ASP A 171 13.14 -7.20 5.40
C ASP A 171 12.99 -5.88 6.16
N SER A 172 11.79 -5.31 6.13
CA SER A 172 11.43 -4.05 6.78
C SER A 172 10.92 -4.25 8.21
N THR A 173 11.16 -3.26 9.06
CA THR A 173 10.51 -3.09 10.35
C THR A 173 9.74 -1.77 10.36
N ILE A 174 8.43 -1.83 10.64
CA ILE A 174 7.54 -0.67 10.69
C ILE A 174 6.88 -0.64 12.07
N ASP A 175 6.97 0.46 12.81
CA ASP A 175 6.41 0.59 14.17
C ASP A 175 6.82 -0.58 15.10
N ASN A 176 8.10 -0.97 15.04
CA ASN A 176 8.68 -2.14 15.71
C ASN A 176 8.05 -3.51 15.34
N VAL A 177 7.35 -3.60 14.21
CA VAL A 177 6.79 -4.84 13.67
C VAL A 177 7.61 -5.30 12.47
N SER A 178 8.18 -6.50 12.56
CA SER A 178 8.81 -7.15 11.40
C SER A 178 7.74 -7.56 10.38
N VAL A 179 7.89 -7.11 9.14
CA VAL A 179 6.99 -7.45 8.04
C VAL A 179 7.07 -8.95 7.73
N TYR A 180 8.28 -9.50 7.61
CA TYR A 180 8.48 -10.94 7.40
C TYR A 180 7.82 -11.78 8.51
N ALA A 181 8.07 -11.47 9.78
CA ALA A 181 7.51 -12.25 10.88
C ALA A 181 5.97 -12.16 10.92
N SER A 182 5.41 -11.01 10.56
CA SER A 182 3.96 -10.85 10.41
C SER A 182 3.39 -11.76 9.32
N ARG A 183 4.05 -11.87 8.15
CA ARG A 183 3.61 -12.75 7.05
C ARG A 183 3.70 -14.23 7.42
N VAL A 184 4.72 -14.63 8.16
CA VAL A 184 4.81 -15.99 8.74
C VAL A 184 3.65 -16.21 9.71
N ALA A 185 3.36 -15.27 10.60
CA ALA A 185 2.24 -15.36 11.53
C ALA A 185 0.87 -15.43 10.82
N MET A 186 0.68 -14.69 9.71
CA MET A 186 -0.50 -14.81 8.84
C MET A 186 -0.63 -16.22 8.29
N GLY A 187 0.46 -16.80 7.77
CA GLY A 187 0.47 -18.18 7.27
C GLY A 187 0.13 -19.21 8.35
N LYS A 188 0.64 -19.03 9.58
CA LYS A 188 0.27 -19.90 10.72
C LYS A 188 -1.24 -19.84 10.99
N LYS A 189 -1.79 -18.63 11.14
CA LYS A 189 -3.22 -18.44 11.41
C LYS A 189 -4.10 -18.99 10.28
N LEU A 190 -3.73 -18.75 9.03
CA LEU A 190 -4.45 -19.27 7.86
C LEU A 190 -4.37 -20.80 7.80
N GLY A 191 -3.22 -21.38 8.10
CA GLY A 191 -3.02 -22.82 8.20
C GLY A 191 -3.89 -23.47 9.28
N GLU A 192 -3.97 -22.86 10.47
CA GLU A 192 -4.87 -23.28 11.55
C GLU A 192 -6.34 -23.22 11.13
N LYS A 193 -6.75 -22.14 10.44
CA LYS A 193 -8.10 -21.99 9.89
C LYS A 193 -8.43 -23.06 8.85
N ILE A 194 -7.54 -23.29 7.89
CA ILE A 194 -7.69 -24.32 6.86
C ILE A 194 -7.78 -25.71 7.50
N LYS A 195 -6.90 -26.03 8.45
CA LYS A 195 -6.91 -27.31 9.17
C LYS A 195 -8.23 -27.58 9.88
N LYS A 196 -8.86 -26.52 10.41
CA LYS A 196 -10.15 -26.61 11.10
C LYS A 196 -11.33 -26.73 10.11
N GLU A 197 -11.41 -25.85 9.13
CA GLU A 197 -12.58 -25.73 8.24
C GLU A 197 -12.54 -26.73 7.08
N TRP A 198 -11.36 -27.06 6.59
CA TRP A 198 -11.12 -27.92 5.43
C TRP A 198 -10.49 -29.27 5.79
N ALA A 199 -10.65 -29.73 7.03
CA ALA A 199 -10.17 -31.04 7.49
C ALA A 199 -10.67 -32.24 6.65
N HIS A 200 -11.76 -32.03 5.91
CA HIS A 200 -12.42 -33.03 5.07
C HIS A 200 -11.97 -32.99 3.60
N LEU A 201 -11.17 -31.99 3.21
CA LEU A 201 -10.66 -31.85 1.84
C LEU A 201 -9.36 -32.62 1.67
N ASP A 202 -9.16 -33.16 0.47
CA ASP A 202 -7.94 -33.87 0.09
C ASP A 202 -7.00 -32.89 -0.64
N ILE A 203 -5.93 -32.46 0.02
CA ILE A 203 -4.96 -31.50 -0.51
C ILE A 203 -3.59 -32.19 -0.57
N ASP A 204 -3.02 -32.28 -1.77
CA ASP A 204 -1.75 -32.97 -2.00
C ASP A 204 -0.53 -32.06 -1.76
N VAL A 205 -0.67 -30.75 -2.02
CA VAL A 205 0.46 -29.82 -2.07
C VAL A 205 0.00 -28.38 -1.88
N VAL A 206 0.82 -27.59 -1.18
CA VAL A 206 0.67 -26.14 -1.05
C VAL A 206 1.63 -25.44 -2.02
N ILE A 207 1.10 -24.53 -2.83
CA ILE A 207 1.83 -23.80 -3.87
C ILE A 207 1.59 -22.31 -3.69
N PRO A 208 2.63 -21.49 -3.44
CA PRO A 208 2.46 -20.04 -3.39
C PRO A 208 2.28 -19.45 -4.79
N ILE A 209 1.58 -18.33 -4.83
CA ILE A 209 1.65 -17.37 -5.93
C ILE A 209 2.76 -16.37 -5.59
N PRO A 210 3.89 -16.39 -6.33
CA PRO A 210 5.08 -15.64 -5.96
C PRO A 210 4.94 -14.13 -6.18
N GLU A 211 5.61 -13.29 -5.40
CA GLU A 211 6.66 -13.64 -4.42
C GLU A 211 6.20 -13.49 -2.96
N THR A 212 5.27 -12.56 -2.67
CA THR A 212 4.88 -12.18 -1.31
C THR A 212 4.36 -13.36 -0.50
N SER A 213 3.59 -14.24 -1.12
CA SER A 213 2.94 -15.37 -0.46
C SER A 213 3.86 -16.55 -0.19
N ASN A 214 5.13 -16.50 -0.62
CA ASN A 214 6.06 -17.62 -0.45
C ASN A 214 6.20 -18.03 1.01
N ASP A 215 6.38 -17.06 1.91
CA ASP A 215 6.60 -17.31 3.35
C ASP A 215 5.31 -17.75 4.06
N ALA A 216 4.18 -17.10 3.74
CA ALA A 216 2.88 -17.47 4.28
C ALA A 216 2.49 -18.90 3.85
N ALA A 217 2.68 -19.24 2.57
CA ALA A 217 2.40 -20.58 2.05
C ALA A 217 3.33 -21.64 2.64
N LEU A 218 4.61 -21.31 2.85
CA LEU A 218 5.54 -22.21 3.53
C LEU A 218 5.06 -22.52 4.95
N GLN A 219 4.62 -21.50 5.70
CA GLN A 219 4.07 -21.71 7.04
C GLN A 219 2.75 -22.49 6.99
N ILE A 220 1.85 -22.21 6.04
CA ILE A 220 0.62 -22.99 5.86
C ILE A 220 0.93 -24.47 5.61
N ALA A 221 1.89 -24.77 4.72
CA ALA A 221 2.32 -26.13 4.42
C ALA A 221 2.82 -26.84 5.68
N HIS A 222 3.59 -26.15 6.52
CA HIS A 222 4.04 -26.64 7.81
C HIS A 222 2.87 -27.00 8.74
N GLU A 223 1.88 -26.10 8.90
CA GLU A 223 0.76 -26.35 9.84
C GLU A 223 -0.19 -27.46 9.38
N LEU A 224 -0.32 -27.63 8.06
CA LEU A 224 -1.10 -28.71 7.46
C LEU A 224 -0.32 -30.04 7.39
N GLY A 225 1.01 -30.03 7.58
CA GLY A 225 1.84 -31.21 7.39
C GLY A 225 1.92 -31.66 5.93
N LEU A 226 1.81 -30.71 4.99
CA LEU A 226 1.78 -30.95 3.55
C LEU A 226 3.07 -30.46 2.88
N PRO A 227 3.46 -31.02 1.71
CA PRO A 227 4.62 -30.52 0.99
C PRO A 227 4.36 -29.10 0.46
N TYR A 228 5.35 -28.23 0.65
CA TYR A 228 5.47 -26.96 -0.07
C TYR A 228 6.19 -27.19 -1.39
N ARG A 229 5.65 -26.67 -2.50
CA ARG A 229 6.30 -26.75 -3.81
C ARG A 229 6.21 -25.44 -4.56
N GLN A 230 7.29 -25.07 -5.25
CA GLN A 230 7.27 -23.98 -6.21
C GLN A 230 6.58 -24.44 -7.51
N GLY A 231 5.26 -24.30 -7.57
CA GLY A 231 4.49 -24.57 -8.79
C GLY A 231 4.51 -23.41 -9.77
N TYR A 232 4.59 -22.17 -9.28
CA TYR A 232 4.67 -20.98 -10.11
C TYR A 232 6.05 -20.32 -10.03
N VAL A 233 6.51 -19.81 -11.18
CA VAL A 233 7.71 -18.98 -11.30
C VAL A 233 7.30 -17.63 -11.84
N LYS A 234 7.63 -16.56 -11.10
CA LYS A 234 7.44 -15.19 -11.57
C LYS A 234 8.47 -14.84 -12.62
N ASN A 235 8.00 -14.35 -13.76
CA ASN A 235 8.88 -13.83 -14.79
C ASN A 235 9.44 -12.49 -14.29
N ARG A 236 10.74 -12.47 -13.96
CA ARG A 236 11.42 -11.26 -13.46
C ARG A 236 11.48 -10.13 -14.50
N TYR A 237 11.53 -10.50 -15.78
CA TYR A 237 11.67 -9.58 -16.89
C TYR A 237 10.38 -9.54 -17.70
N ILE A 238 9.54 -8.53 -17.44
CA ILE A 238 8.28 -8.33 -18.15
C ILE A 238 8.39 -7.00 -18.90
N GLY A 239 8.41 -7.07 -20.23
CA GLY A 239 8.41 -5.88 -21.08
C GLY A 239 7.01 -5.26 -21.20
N ARG A 240 6.96 -3.96 -21.53
CA ARG A 240 5.72 -3.31 -21.98
C ARG A 240 5.20 -4.01 -23.25
N THR A 241 3.89 -4.14 -23.37
CA THR A 241 3.27 -4.82 -24.50
C THR A 241 2.96 -3.81 -25.59
N PHE A 242 3.60 -3.93 -26.75
CA PHE A 242 3.25 -3.11 -27.91
C PHE A 242 1.93 -3.61 -28.51
N ILE A 243 0.99 -2.69 -28.74
CA ILE A 243 -0.22 -2.98 -29.50
C ILE A 243 0.19 -2.99 -30.97
N MET A 244 0.23 -4.19 -31.59
CA MET A 244 0.47 -4.32 -33.02
C MET A 244 -0.88 -4.48 -33.74
N PRO A 245 -1.19 -3.69 -34.79
CA PRO A 245 -2.40 -3.87 -35.57
C PRO A 245 -2.45 -5.27 -36.19
N GLY A 246 -3.56 -6.00 -36.01
CA GLY A 246 -3.81 -7.26 -36.72
C GLY A 246 -3.43 -8.58 -36.01
N GLN A 247 -2.94 -8.56 -34.76
CA GLN A 247 -2.81 -9.82 -34.00
C GLN A 247 -4.10 -10.19 -33.27
N GLY A 248 -4.80 -11.19 -33.82
CA GLY A 248 -5.81 -11.96 -33.10
C GLY A 248 -5.23 -12.58 -31.82
N GLU A 249 -6.10 -12.66 -30.82
CA GLU A 249 -5.88 -13.25 -29.49
C GLU A 249 -4.90 -12.51 -28.58
N ARG A 250 -5.47 -11.69 -27.67
CA ARG A 250 -4.84 -11.34 -26.39
C ARG A 250 -4.43 -12.64 -25.68
N LYS A 251 -3.18 -13.07 -25.81
CA LYS A 251 -2.59 -14.10 -24.94
C LYS A 251 -2.90 -13.75 -23.49
N LYS A 252 -3.42 -14.72 -22.71
CA LYS A 252 -3.78 -14.58 -21.28
C LYS A 252 -2.70 -13.76 -20.55
N SER A 253 -3.06 -12.57 -20.07
CA SER A 253 -2.14 -11.57 -19.50
C SER A 253 -1.26 -12.15 -18.38
N VAL A 254 -1.83 -13.06 -17.58
CA VAL A 254 -1.11 -13.72 -16.49
C VAL A 254 0.07 -14.57 -16.96
N LYS A 255 0.03 -15.21 -18.14
CA LYS A 255 1.13 -16.07 -18.65
C LYS A 255 2.40 -15.28 -18.95
N ARG A 256 2.28 -13.95 -19.09
CA ARG A 256 3.43 -13.05 -19.19
C ARG A 256 4.07 -12.83 -17.82
N LYS A 257 3.29 -12.88 -16.74
CA LYS A 257 3.75 -12.63 -15.36
C LYS A 257 4.23 -13.90 -14.67
N LEU A 258 3.57 -15.02 -14.92
CA LEU A 258 3.81 -16.29 -14.24
C LEU A 258 3.96 -17.42 -15.26
N ASN A 259 4.80 -18.40 -14.93
CA ASN A 259 4.88 -19.68 -15.60
C ASN A 259 4.59 -20.81 -14.62
N ALA A 260 3.82 -21.81 -15.07
CA ALA A 260 3.49 -23.00 -14.28
C ALA A 260 4.49 -24.13 -14.56
N ILE A 261 5.06 -24.73 -13.51
CA ILE A 261 5.83 -25.96 -13.59
C ILE A 261 4.84 -27.14 -13.57
N TRP A 262 4.42 -27.62 -14.74
CA TRP A 262 3.30 -28.56 -14.85
C TRP A 262 3.47 -29.84 -14.03
N GLN A 263 4.71 -30.31 -13.82
CA GLN A 263 5.02 -31.47 -12.98
C GLN A 263 4.54 -31.30 -11.53
N GLU A 264 4.45 -30.06 -11.03
CA GLU A 264 3.99 -29.79 -9.68
C GLU A 264 2.46 -29.85 -9.54
N PHE A 265 1.71 -29.74 -10.65
CA PHE A 265 0.24 -29.74 -10.66
C PHE A 265 -0.36 -31.06 -11.13
N LYS A 266 0.27 -31.74 -12.10
CA LYS A 266 -0.34 -32.87 -12.82
C LYS A 266 -0.84 -33.97 -11.87
N GLY A 267 -2.16 -34.19 -11.89
CA GLY A 267 -2.82 -35.25 -11.16
C GLY A 267 -3.02 -34.97 -9.66
N LYS A 268 -2.74 -33.75 -9.18
CA LYS A 268 -2.83 -33.36 -7.77
C LYS A 268 -4.02 -32.43 -7.48
N ASN A 269 -4.50 -32.47 -6.25
CA ASN A 269 -5.37 -31.47 -5.64
C ASN A 269 -4.48 -30.40 -4.98
N VAL A 270 -4.43 -29.20 -5.57
CA VAL A 270 -3.49 -28.15 -5.16
C VAL A 270 -4.17 -27.09 -4.31
N LEU A 271 -3.48 -26.64 -3.26
CA LEU A 271 -3.84 -25.43 -2.52
C LEU A 271 -2.95 -24.28 -2.98
N LEU A 272 -3.54 -23.32 -3.68
CA LEU A 272 -2.88 -22.08 -4.07
C LEU A 272 -3.01 -21.05 -2.96
N VAL A 273 -1.92 -20.34 -2.67
CA VAL A 273 -1.90 -19.29 -1.65
C VAL A 273 -1.48 -17.97 -2.29
N ASP A 274 -2.35 -16.97 -2.20
CA ASP A 274 -2.07 -15.60 -2.65
C ASP A 274 -2.12 -14.61 -1.47
N ASP A 275 -1.54 -13.43 -1.66
CA ASP A 275 -1.53 -12.41 -0.61
C ASP A 275 -2.92 -11.81 -0.44
N SER A 276 -3.63 -11.58 -1.54
CA SER A 276 -4.94 -10.93 -1.55
C SER A 276 -5.71 -11.21 -2.84
N ILE A 277 -7.03 -10.97 -2.82
CA ILE A 277 -7.88 -10.97 -4.01
C ILE A 277 -8.56 -9.60 -4.13
N VAL A 278 -8.22 -8.86 -5.20
CA VAL A 278 -8.77 -7.51 -5.46
C VAL A 278 -9.89 -7.57 -6.51
N ARG A 279 -9.55 -7.76 -7.79
CA ARG A 279 -10.51 -7.81 -8.91
C ARG A 279 -10.91 -9.24 -9.30
N GLY A 280 -10.24 -10.26 -8.76
CA GLY A 280 -10.45 -11.68 -9.09
C GLY A 280 -9.94 -12.15 -10.47
N THR A 281 -9.83 -11.27 -11.47
CA THR A 281 -9.41 -11.64 -12.83
C THR A 281 -8.01 -12.28 -12.92
N THR A 282 -7.07 -11.88 -12.06
CA THR A 282 -5.76 -12.54 -11.96
C THR A 282 -5.91 -13.93 -11.35
N SER A 283 -6.65 -14.06 -10.24
CA SER A 283 -6.87 -15.32 -9.52
C SER A 283 -7.57 -16.35 -10.42
N GLU A 284 -8.59 -15.94 -11.17
CA GLU A 284 -9.27 -16.75 -12.19
C GLU A 284 -8.27 -17.32 -13.21
N GLN A 285 -7.41 -16.46 -13.80
CA GLN A 285 -6.44 -16.91 -14.78
C GLN A 285 -5.33 -17.79 -14.18
N ILE A 286 -4.98 -17.59 -12.90
CA ILE A 286 -4.04 -18.47 -12.19
C ILE A 286 -4.68 -19.85 -11.97
N ILE A 287 -5.94 -19.91 -11.58
CA ILE A 287 -6.66 -21.18 -11.41
C ILE A 287 -6.73 -21.93 -12.75
N ASP A 288 -7.06 -21.23 -13.83
CA ASP A 288 -7.01 -21.76 -15.19
C ASP A 288 -5.64 -22.35 -15.53
N MET A 289 -4.55 -21.64 -15.24
CA MET A 289 -3.19 -22.13 -15.49
C MET A 289 -2.88 -23.41 -14.72
N ALA A 290 -3.33 -23.53 -13.47
CA ALA A 290 -3.18 -24.74 -12.67
C ALA A 290 -3.94 -25.92 -13.28
N ARG A 291 -5.17 -25.68 -13.77
CA ARG A 291 -5.97 -26.71 -14.46
C ARG A 291 -5.35 -27.11 -15.80
N GLU A 292 -4.88 -26.14 -16.60
CA GLU A 292 -4.13 -26.38 -17.84
C GLU A 292 -2.84 -27.19 -17.59
N ALA A 293 -2.19 -26.99 -16.44
CA ALA A 293 -1.03 -27.74 -15.98
C ALA A 293 -1.36 -29.16 -15.46
N GLY A 294 -2.65 -29.51 -15.37
CA GLY A 294 -3.14 -30.83 -15.05
C GLY A 294 -3.59 -31.04 -13.59
N ALA A 295 -3.83 -29.98 -12.81
CA ALA A 295 -4.41 -30.10 -11.48
C ALA A 295 -5.84 -30.70 -11.54
N LYS A 296 -6.17 -31.59 -10.60
CA LYS A 296 -7.51 -32.19 -10.45
C LYS A 296 -8.48 -31.23 -9.77
N LYS A 297 -8.09 -30.75 -8.59
CA LYS A 297 -8.81 -29.76 -7.78
C LYS A 297 -7.89 -28.59 -7.51
N VAL A 298 -8.43 -27.37 -7.55
CA VAL A 298 -7.70 -26.14 -7.29
C VAL A 298 -8.41 -25.39 -6.17
N TYR A 299 -7.86 -25.48 -4.96
CA TYR A 299 -8.26 -24.70 -3.80
C TYR A 299 -7.46 -23.41 -3.75
N PHE A 300 -8.04 -22.36 -3.20
CA PHE A 300 -7.43 -21.04 -3.14
C PHE A 300 -7.54 -20.46 -1.73
N ALA A 301 -6.44 -19.96 -1.18
CA ALA A 301 -6.37 -19.29 0.10
C ALA A 301 -5.78 -17.88 -0.05
N SER A 302 -6.46 -16.88 0.52
CA SER A 302 -6.00 -15.49 0.56
C SER A 302 -5.46 -15.17 1.95
N ALA A 303 -4.21 -14.71 2.04
CA ALA A 303 -3.57 -14.27 3.29
C ALA A 303 -4.18 -12.99 3.87
N ALA A 304 -4.90 -12.22 3.04
CA ALA A 304 -5.74 -11.11 3.46
C ALA A 304 -7.23 -11.52 3.57
N PRO A 305 -8.02 -10.83 4.42
CA PRO A 305 -9.47 -10.84 4.36
C PRO A 305 -10.00 -10.31 3.04
N GLU A 306 -11.32 -10.40 2.84
CA GLU A 306 -11.98 -9.86 1.66
C GLU A 306 -11.80 -8.34 1.55
N ILE A 307 -11.22 -7.88 0.44
CA ILE A 307 -11.07 -6.46 0.12
C ILE A 307 -12.40 -5.96 -0.45
N ARG A 308 -13.17 -5.24 0.36
CA ARG A 308 -14.55 -4.82 0.05
C ARG A 308 -14.69 -3.32 -0.16
N PHE A 309 -13.71 -2.54 0.27
CA PHE A 309 -13.74 -1.08 0.24
C PHE A 309 -12.44 -0.51 -0.36
N PRO A 310 -12.50 0.67 -1.01
CA PRO A 310 -11.31 1.31 -1.56
C PRO A 310 -10.42 1.89 -0.46
N ASN A 311 -9.10 1.82 -0.63
CA ASN A 311 -8.19 2.59 0.21
C ASN A 311 -8.18 4.06 -0.23
N VAL A 312 -8.23 4.98 0.74
CA VAL A 312 -8.25 6.44 0.51
C VAL A 312 -7.10 7.16 1.21
N TYR A 313 -6.11 6.39 1.69
CA TYR A 313 -4.97 6.89 2.47
C TYR A 313 -3.62 6.72 1.76
N GLY A 314 -3.63 6.33 0.48
CA GLY A 314 -2.44 6.33 -0.39
C GLY A 314 -2.08 4.97 -1.02
N ILE A 315 -2.81 3.88 -0.71
CA ILE A 315 -2.67 2.64 -1.49
C ILE A 315 -3.60 2.71 -2.69
N ASP A 316 -3.07 2.53 -3.90
CA ASP A 316 -3.90 2.51 -5.10
C ASP A 316 -4.73 1.23 -5.17
N MET A 317 -6.03 1.35 -4.86
CA MET A 317 -7.03 0.30 -5.03
C MET A 317 -8.07 0.74 -6.04
N PRO A 318 -8.72 -0.17 -6.79
CA PRO A 318 -9.78 0.20 -7.74
C PRO A 318 -11.03 0.72 -7.01
N SER A 319 -12.07 1.13 -7.75
CA SER A 319 -13.32 1.53 -7.09
C SER A 319 -14.05 0.34 -6.48
N ALA A 320 -14.98 0.59 -5.56
CA ALA A 320 -15.71 -0.47 -4.86
C ALA A 320 -16.39 -1.44 -5.84
N ASN A 321 -16.98 -0.93 -6.92
CA ASN A 321 -17.66 -1.71 -7.95
C ASN A 321 -16.73 -2.63 -8.77
N GLU A 322 -15.42 -2.38 -8.75
CA GLU A 322 -14.42 -3.22 -9.40
C GLU A 322 -13.81 -4.27 -8.46
N LEU A 323 -14.12 -4.22 -7.16
CA LEU A 323 -13.67 -5.20 -6.17
C LEU A 323 -14.58 -6.43 -6.21
N ILE A 324 -14.02 -7.61 -6.43
CA ILE A 324 -14.81 -8.84 -6.56
C ILE A 324 -15.57 -9.19 -5.28
N ALA A 325 -15.05 -8.80 -4.11
CA ALA A 325 -15.72 -9.06 -2.85
C ALA A 325 -16.76 -7.99 -2.48
N HIS A 326 -16.85 -6.88 -3.21
CA HIS A 326 -17.86 -5.87 -2.94
C HIS A 326 -19.26 -6.41 -3.31
N GLY A 327 -20.11 -6.62 -2.31
CA GLY A 327 -21.46 -7.18 -2.49
C GLY A 327 -21.52 -8.69 -2.77
N HIS A 328 -20.39 -9.41 -2.68
CA HIS A 328 -20.34 -10.86 -2.88
C HIS A 328 -19.90 -11.61 -1.60
N ASP A 329 -20.50 -12.77 -1.37
CA ASP A 329 -20.04 -13.73 -0.37
C ASP A 329 -18.92 -14.63 -0.92
N VAL A 330 -18.25 -15.38 -0.04
CA VAL A 330 -17.10 -16.22 -0.40
C VAL A 330 -17.48 -17.27 -1.46
N ASP A 331 -18.67 -17.87 -1.35
CA ASP A 331 -19.14 -18.87 -2.32
C ASP A 331 -19.35 -18.28 -3.72
N SER A 332 -19.89 -17.06 -3.80
CA SER A 332 -20.04 -16.33 -5.06
C SER A 332 -18.68 -16.01 -5.66
N ILE A 333 -17.73 -15.51 -4.86
CA ILE A 333 -16.37 -15.22 -5.32
C ILE A 333 -15.69 -16.51 -5.82
N CYS A 334 -15.81 -17.60 -5.08
CA CYS A 334 -15.26 -18.92 -5.43
C CYS A 334 -15.73 -19.39 -6.81
N LYS A 335 -17.04 -19.23 -7.09
CA LYS A 335 -17.63 -19.57 -8.40
C LYS A 335 -17.12 -18.66 -9.50
N ILE A 336 -17.04 -17.34 -9.25
CA ILE A 336 -16.57 -16.36 -10.24
C ILE A 336 -15.12 -16.64 -10.65
N ILE A 337 -14.24 -16.94 -9.70
CA ILE A 337 -12.82 -17.24 -10.01
C ILE A 337 -12.59 -18.69 -10.46
N GLY A 338 -13.61 -19.57 -10.40
CA GLY A 338 -13.52 -20.96 -10.82
C GLY A 338 -12.73 -21.89 -9.89
N ALA A 339 -12.58 -21.54 -8.60
CA ALA A 339 -11.94 -22.40 -7.61
C ALA A 339 -12.85 -23.56 -7.16
N ASP A 340 -12.27 -24.69 -6.75
CA ASP A 340 -13.00 -25.79 -6.11
C ASP A 340 -13.29 -25.51 -4.62
N GLY A 341 -12.59 -24.55 -4.03
CA GLY A 341 -12.83 -24.02 -2.70
C GLY A 341 -12.01 -22.76 -2.48
N LEU A 342 -12.57 -21.79 -1.76
CA LEU A 342 -11.95 -20.50 -1.48
C LEU A 342 -12.03 -20.20 0.01
N ILE A 343 -10.93 -19.76 0.60
CA ILE A 343 -10.87 -19.31 1.99
C ILE A 343 -10.09 -18.02 2.10
N PHE A 344 -10.59 -17.10 2.92
CA PHE A 344 -9.91 -15.85 3.26
C PHE A 344 -9.41 -15.92 4.71
N GLN A 345 -8.34 -15.18 4.99
CA GLN A 345 -7.94 -14.87 6.36
C GLN A 345 -9.08 -14.13 7.09
N SER A 346 -9.31 -14.40 8.38
CA SER A 346 -10.21 -13.55 9.18
C SER A 346 -9.53 -12.21 9.50
N LEU A 347 -10.30 -11.13 9.62
CA LEU A 347 -9.72 -9.83 9.96
C LEU A 347 -9.09 -9.86 11.36
N GLU A 348 -9.73 -10.54 12.30
CA GLU A 348 -9.23 -10.72 13.66
C GLU A 348 -7.89 -11.44 13.67
N ASP A 349 -7.75 -12.54 12.92
CA ASP A 349 -6.49 -13.28 12.87
C ASP A 349 -5.40 -12.52 12.10
N LEU A 350 -5.75 -11.71 11.09
CA LEU A 350 -4.79 -10.83 10.42
C LEU A 350 -4.25 -9.79 11.41
N VAL A 351 -5.14 -9.12 12.15
CA VAL A 351 -4.77 -8.15 13.18
C VAL A 351 -3.91 -8.80 14.27
N ASP A 352 -4.27 -9.99 14.73
CA ASP A 352 -3.51 -10.71 15.75
C ASP A 352 -2.15 -11.19 15.23
N ALA A 353 -2.05 -11.59 13.95
CA ALA A 353 -0.79 -11.97 13.33
C ALA A 353 0.22 -10.81 13.35
N VAL A 354 -0.21 -9.61 12.98
CA VAL A 354 0.64 -8.40 13.01
C VAL A 354 0.92 -7.97 14.46
N ARG A 355 -0.12 -7.89 15.31
CA ARG A 355 0.00 -7.51 16.73
C ARG A 355 0.89 -8.46 17.53
N SER A 356 1.04 -9.71 17.13
CA SER A 356 1.95 -10.66 17.79
C SER A 356 3.41 -10.18 17.84
N GLN A 357 3.80 -9.30 16.92
CA GLN A 357 5.14 -8.70 16.88
C GLN A 357 5.25 -7.43 17.74
N ASN A 358 4.14 -6.69 17.91
CA ASN A 358 4.07 -5.52 18.78
C ASN A 358 2.69 -5.42 19.46
N PRO A 359 2.54 -5.93 20.70
CA PRO A 359 1.28 -5.90 21.44
C PRO A 359 0.78 -4.50 21.81
N GLU A 360 1.63 -3.47 21.73
CA GLU A 360 1.25 -2.08 22.01
C GLU A 360 0.34 -1.50 20.92
N LEU A 361 0.39 -2.06 19.70
CA LEU A 361 -0.52 -1.68 18.61
C LEU A 361 -1.93 -2.22 18.87
N LYS A 362 -2.79 -1.35 19.42
CA LYS A 362 -4.18 -1.71 19.77
C LYS A 362 -5.11 -1.67 18.54
N ARG A 363 -4.84 -0.77 17.60
CA ARG A 363 -5.66 -0.55 16.40
C ARG A 363 -4.78 -0.54 15.15
N PHE A 364 -5.38 -0.89 14.02
CA PHE A 364 -4.80 -0.78 12.69
C PHE A 364 -5.77 -0.03 11.79
N GLU A 365 -5.28 0.52 10.69
CA GLU A 365 -6.12 1.02 9.60
C GLU A 365 -6.49 -0.17 8.71
N THR A 366 -7.76 -0.58 8.81
CA THR A 366 -8.34 -1.80 8.22
C THR A 366 -9.48 -1.50 7.23
N SER A 367 -9.64 -0.24 6.82
CA SER A 367 -10.82 0.24 6.09
C SER A 367 -11.12 -0.56 4.82
N VAL A 368 -10.10 -1.05 4.13
CA VAL A 368 -10.25 -1.86 2.91
C VAL A 368 -11.03 -3.17 3.14
N PHE A 369 -11.05 -3.66 4.37
CA PHE A 369 -11.73 -4.89 4.78
C PHE A 369 -13.08 -4.61 5.45
N ASP A 370 -13.14 -3.67 6.39
CA ASP A 370 -14.31 -3.44 7.26
C ASP A 370 -15.08 -2.15 6.99
N GLY A 371 -14.56 -1.26 6.14
CA GLY A 371 -15.16 0.03 5.81
C GLY A 371 -15.03 1.07 6.92
N VAL A 372 -14.22 0.82 7.96
CA VAL A 372 -14.03 1.73 9.09
C VAL A 372 -12.81 2.63 8.84
N TYR A 373 -13.07 3.82 8.32
CA TYR A 373 -12.05 4.83 8.03
C TYR A 373 -11.71 5.65 9.29
N VAL A 374 -10.45 5.58 9.75
CA VAL A 374 -10.01 6.16 11.03
C VAL A 374 -10.12 7.69 11.10
N THR A 375 -10.07 8.38 9.96
CA THR A 375 -10.18 9.85 9.89
C THR A 375 -11.60 10.39 10.09
N ASN A 376 -12.62 9.51 10.12
CA ASN A 376 -14.04 9.85 10.36
C ASN A 376 -14.64 10.90 9.40
N ASP A 377 -14.04 11.11 8.22
CA ASP A 377 -14.51 12.04 7.19
C ASP A 377 -14.86 11.35 5.86
N ILE A 378 -14.90 10.01 5.87
CA ILE A 378 -15.22 9.19 4.71
C ILE A 378 -16.64 8.66 4.83
N ASP A 379 -17.51 9.19 3.99
CA ASP A 379 -18.88 8.73 3.84
C ASP A 379 -19.12 8.15 2.44
N GLN A 380 -20.32 7.61 2.22
CA GLN A 380 -20.69 7.08 0.90
C GLN A 380 -20.65 8.16 -0.19
N ALA A 381 -20.92 9.42 0.15
CA ALA A 381 -20.87 10.52 -0.81
C ALA A 381 -19.43 10.77 -1.30
N TYR A 382 -18.44 10.71 -0.41
CA TYR A 382 -17.03 10.75 -0.74
C TYR A 382 -16.64 9.61 -1.68
N LEU A 383 -17.01 8.37 -1.33
CA LEU A 383 -16.69 7.19 -2.15
C LEU A 383 -17.32 7.27 -3.55
N ASN A 384 -18.55 7.77 -3.65
CA ASN A 384 -19.22 7.97 -4.92
C ASN A 384 -18.53 9.05 -5.78
N ARG A 385 -18.04 10.14 -5.16
CA ARG A 385 -17.24 11.16 -5.88
C ARG A 385 -15.93 10.57 -6.39
N LEU A 386 -15.24 9.78 -5.57
CA LEU A 386 -14.00 9.12 -5.94
C LEU A 386 -14.19 8.15 -7.13
N ASP A 387 -15.27 7.37 -7.13
CA ASP A 387 -15.62 6.48 -8.25
C ASP A 387 -15.93 7.29 -9.53
N ALA A 388 -16.69 8.38 -9.43
CA ALA A 388 -16.97 9.24 -10.57
C ALA A 388 -15.70 9.83 -11.19
N GLN A 389 -14.78 10.36 -10.37
CA GLN A 389 -13.50 10.92 -10.83
C GLN A 389 -12.63 9.89 -11.54
N ARG A 390 -12.58 8.65 -11.03
CA ARG A 390 -11.81 7.56 -11.65
C ARG A 390 -12.41 7.12 -12.98
N ASN A 391 -13.74 7.04 -13.06
CA ASN A 391 -14.43 6.71 -14.30
C ASN A 391 -14.17 7.77 -15.38
N GLU A 392 -14.15 9.05 -15.02
CA GLU A 392 -13.76 10.11 -15.94
C GLU A 392 -12.30 10.01 -16.37
N ALA A 393 -11.37 9.79 -15.44
CA ALA A 393 -9.95 9.65 -15.76
C ALA A 393 -9.69 8.44 -16.70
N SER A 394 -10.36 7.33 -16.46
CA SER A 394 -10.31 6.13 -17.31
C SER A 394 -10.85 6.42 -18.72
N LYS A 395 -11.99 7.13 -18.84
CA LYS A 395 -12.53 7.57 -20.13
C LYS A 395 -11.56 8.47 -20.88
N ARG A 396 -11.04 9.52 -20.23
CA ARG A 396 -10.07 10.45 -20.83
C ARG A 396 -8.80 9.75 -21.29
N ARG A 397 -8.29 8.79 -20.50
CA ARG A 397 -7.12 7.99 -20.88
C ARG A 397 -7.40 7.13 -22.11
N LYS A 398 -8.56 6.47 -22.16
CA LYS A 398 -8.98 5.66 -23.31
C LYS A 398 -9.17 6.51 -24.57
N GLU A 399 -9.72 7.71 -24.42
CA GLU A 399 -9.85 8.69 -25.52
C GLU A 399 -8.47 9.17 -26.01
N ALA A 400 -7.53 9.45 -25.10
CA ALA A 400 -6.17 9.83 -25.46
C ALA A 400 -5.40 8.69 -26.16
N GLU A 401 -5.55 7.45 -25.69
CA GLU A 401 -4.97 6.26 -26.33
C GLU A 401 -5.56 6.03 -27.73
N LEU A 402 -6.87 6.26 -27.90
CA LEU A 402 -7.54 6.16 -29.21
C LEU A 402 -7.09 7.28 -30.16
N SER A 403 -6.96 8.52 -29.66
CA SER A 403 -6.45 9.66 -30.43
C SER A 403 -5.03 9.43 -30.92
N ALA A 404 -4.13 9.00 -30.04
CA ALA A 404 -2.75 8.68 -30.40
C ALA A 404 -2.64 7.56 -31.45
N SER A 405 -3.58 6.60 -31.43
CA SER A 405 -3.69 5.55 -32.45
C SER A 405 -4.22 6.05 -33.79
N LEU A 406 -5.05 7.11 -33.81
CA LEU A 406 -5.57 7.73 -35.03
C LEU A 406 -4.53 8.63 -35.70
N ASP A 407 -3.71 9.34 -34.92
CA ASP A 407 -2.63 10.17 -35.45
C ASP A 407 -1.55 9.33 -36.17
N LEU A 408 -1.23 8.15 -35.64
CA LEU A 408 -0.35 7.17 -36.31
C LEU A 408 -0.89 6.65 -37.65
N HIS A 409 -2.21 6.71 -37.88
CA HIS A 409 -2.82 6.32 -39.16
C HIS A 409 -2.84 7.45 -40.19
N ASN A 410 -2.67 8.70 -39.77
CA ASN A 410 -2.70 9.86 -40.66
C ASN A 410 -1.31 10.29 -41.17
N GLU A 411 -0.20 9.82 -40.59
CA GLU A 411 1.17 10.06 -41.10
C GLU A 411 1.58 9.08 -42.24
N GLY A 412 0.65 8.25 -42.72
CA GLY A 412 0.88 7.23 -43.74
C GLY A 412 0.17 7.47 -45.08
N ASN A 413 -0.01 8.72 -45.52
CA ASN A 413 -0.49 9.05 -46.87
C ASN A 413 0.39 10.10 -47.55
#